data_AF-A0A7V9GVT8-F1
#
_entry.id   AF-A0A7V9GVT8-F1
#
_cell.length_a   1.000
_cell.length_b   1.000
_cell.length_c   1.000
_cell.angle_alpha   90.00
_cell.angle_beta   90.00
_cell.angle_gamma   90.00
#
_symmetry.space_group_name_H-M   'P 1'
#
loop_
_entity.id
_entity.type
_entity.pdbx_description
1 polymer ?
#
loop_
_entity_poly.entity_id
_entity_poly.type
_entity_poly.pdbx_seq_one_letter_code
_entity_poly.pdbx_strand_id
1 'polypeptide(L)'
;MAATFEQIAAHERFRWFGNIDLGGDVSRDELLAAYDAVVYALGAQSDRHLEVPGEQLPGSVAATDVVGWYNGHPHYPDLGLSLQHERAVVVGNGNVALDVARMLCSPVADLNRTDIADHALEVLAGSAVREVLVVGRRGPAQATWTTLELRELGDLADVDVVVEPSGALDVDDDGLPPVVRRNLKTLRALAGRPQRRGARRLVFRFLRSPAALHGNGRVERVDLACNDLVADTEGRVLAHDSGVREVVDTGLVVRAVGYVGVPVDGLPFDPVAGHIPHERGRVDGHDREYVVGWIKRGPTGVIGTNKKDARETVTRLLADLATVADAGAQHPPADRAARLEGWLRTKQPDLVTDPGWQAIDAVERRAGAEQGRPRVKLVRTADLLAAARHIPTP
;
A
#
# COMPACT_ATOMS: atom_id res chain seq x y z
N MET A 1 -14.90 -7.29 3.86
CA MET A 1 -13.95 -6.97 4.96
C MET A 1 -14.40 -5.74 5.73
N ALA A 2 -14.71 -4.61 5.08
CA ALA A 2 -15.23 -3.40 5.74
C ALA A 2 -16.41 -3.68 6.69
N ALA A 3 -17.40 -4.48 6.26
CA ALA A 3 -18.53 -4.89 7.11
C ALA A 3 -18.14 -5.54 8.45
N THR A 4 -17.01 -6.25 8.52
CA THR A 4 -16.53 -6.83 9.79
C THR A 4 -15.97 -5.75 10.72
N PHE A 5 -15.32 -4.71 10.18
CA PHE A 5 -14.87 -3.58 10.98
C PHE A 5 -16.02 -2.71 11.46
N GLU A 6 -17.05 -2.51 10.62
CA GLU A 6 -18.29 -1.84 11.01
C GLU A 6 -18.98 -2.55 12.19
N GLN A 7 -19.04 -3.89 12.16
CA GLN A 7 -19.58 -4.68 13.27
C GLN A 7 -18.78 -4.51 14.58
N ILE A 8 -17.45 -4.40 14.49
CA ILE A 8 -16.60 -4.14 15.66
C ILE A 8 -16.82 -2.71 16.16
N ALA A 9 -16.89 -1.74 15.23
CA ALA A 9 -17.08 -0.33 15.56
C ALA A 9 -18.44 -0.05 16.21
N ALA A 10 -19.46 -0.85 15.91
CA ALA A 10 -20.77 -0.78 16.54
C ALA A 10 -20.81 -1.27 18.00
N HIS A 11 -19.74 -1.89 18.52
CA HIS A 11 -19.72 -2.34 19.90
C HIS A 11 -19.59 -1.15 20.86
N GLU A 12 -20.43 -1.09 21.90
CA GLU A 12 -20.42 -0.02 22.94
C GLU A 12 -19.06 0.24 23.63
N ARG A 13 -18.11 -0.71 23.56
CA ARG A 13 -16.78 -0.62 24.18
C ARG A 13 -15.73 -0.09 23.21
N PHE A 14 -16.10 0.11 21.95
CA PHE A 14 -15.26 0.68 20.91
C PHE A 14 -15.68 2.13 20.66
N ARG A 15 -14.68 2.98 20.38
CA ARG A 15 -14.89 4.36 19.95
C ARG A 15 -13.83 4.69 18.91
N TRP A 16 -14.23 5.37 17.85
CA TRP A 16 -13.33 5.88 16.83
C TRP A 16 -13.08 7.37 16.98
N PHE A 17 -11.82 7.75 16.76
CA PHE A 17 -11.34 9.12 16.76
C PHE A 17 -10.41 9.29 15.55
N GLY A 18 -10.93 9.91 14.49
CA GLY A 18 -10.20 10.27 13.28
C GLY A 18 -9.78 11.74 13.24
N ASN A 19 -8.98 12.08 12.23
CA ASN A 19 -8.35 13.40 12.07
C ASN A 19 -7.49 13.81 13.28
N ILE A 20 -6.85 12.85 13.95
CA ILE A 20 -5.96 13.11 15.08
C ILE A 20 -4.62 12.43 14.83
N ASP A 21 -3.53 13.20 14.99
CA ASP A 21 -2.18 12.74 14.67
C ASP A 21 -1.35 12.42 15.93
N LEU A 22 -0.65 11.29 15.89
CA LEU A 22 0.28 10.87 16.94
C LEU A 22 1.65 11.53 16.69
N GLY A 23 2.15 12.25 17.68
CA GLY A 23 3.36 13.08 17.56
C GLY A 23 3.06 14.52 17.17
N GLY A 24 1.89 14.77 16.56
CA GLY A 24 1.35 16.10 16.29
C GLY A 24 0.38 16.56 17.40
N ASP A 25 -0.86 16.08 17.36
CA ASP A 25 -1.93 16.50 18.26
C ASP A 25 -1.81 15.89 19.66
N VAL A 26 -1.39 14.62 19.72
CA VAL A 26 -1.21 13.86 20.97
C VAL A 26 0.17 13.23 21.01
N SER A 27 0.82 13.27 22.17
CA SER A 27 2.10 12.59 22.35
C SER A 27 1.93 11.14 22.81
N ARG A 28 2.97 10.33 22.59
CA ARG A 28 3.08 8.97 23.14
C ARG A 28 2.87 8.95 24.66
N ASP A 29 3.53 9.85 25.39
CA ASP A 29 3.47 9.88 26.85
C ASP A 29 2.07 10.25 27.35
N GLU A 30 1.37 11.14 26.63
CA GLU A 30 -0.02 11.46 26.94
C GLU A 30 -0.94 10.25 26.76
N LEU A 31 -0.75 9.46 25.70
CA LEU A 31 -1.51 8.22 25.51
C LEU A 31 -1.22 7.20 26.62
N LEU A 32 0.04 7.04 27.04
CA LEU A 32 0.41 6.13 28.13
C LEU A 32 -0.11 6.60 29.50
N ALA A 33 -0.27 7.90 29.70
CA ALA A 33 -0.93 8.44 30.88
C ALA A 33 -2.45 8.19 30.85
N ALA A 34 -3.06 8.18 29.65
CA ALA A 34 -4.51 8.06 29.48
C ALA A 34 -5.01 6.61 29.38
N TYR A 35 -4.19 5.65 28.93
CA TYR A 35 -4.58 4.27 28.60
C TYR A 35 -3.70 3.23 29.28
N ASP A 36 -4.27 2.11 29.72
CA ASP A 36 -3.54 1.03 30.39
C ASP A 36 -2.51 0.35 29.47
N ALA A 37 -2.76 0.31 28.17
CA ALA A 37 -1.84 -0.15 27.14
C ALA A 37 -2.10 0.60 25.82
N VAL A 38 -1.06 0.74 24.99
CA VAL A 38 -1.14 1.36 23.66
C VAL A 38 -0.71 0.35 22.60
N VAL A 39 -1.53 0.19 21.56
CA VAL A 39 -1.24 -0.69 20.42
C VAL A 39 -1.03 0.16 19.16
N TYR A 40 0.20 0.19 18.66
CA TYR A 40 0.58 0.88 17.43
C TYR A 40 0.24 0.02 16.21
N ALA A 41 -0.76 0.45 15.45
CA ALA A 41 -1.24 -0.20 14.22
C ALA A 41 -1.01 0.70 12.99
N LEU A 42 0.16 1.36 12.92
CA LEU A 42 0.46 2.47 12.00
C LEU A 42 0.73 2.04 10.55
N GLY A 43 0.83 0.74 10.30
CA GLY A 43 1.15 0.22 8.97
C GLY A 43 2.60 0.55 8.54
N ALA A 44 2.80 0.78 7.25
CA ALA A 44 4.05 1.27 6.69
C ALA A 44 3.69 2.43 5.76
N GLN A 45 4.02 3.65 6.17
CA GLN A 45 3.47 4.88 5.57
C GLN A 45 4.39 5.48 4.50
N SER A 46 5.66 5.10 4.50
CA SER A 46 6.65 5.59 3.53
C SER A 46 7.03 4.50 2.54
N ASP A 47 7.82 4.86 1.54
CA ASP A 47 8.27 3.99 0.46
C ASP A 47 9.78 3.75 0.49
N ARG A 48 10.22 2.66 -0.14
CA ARG A 48 11.65 2.41 -0.37
C ARG A 48 12.10 3.11 -1.65
N HIS A 49 13.22 3.80 -1.55
CA HIS A 49 13.91 4.39 -2.70
C HIS A 49 14.59 3.35 -3.58
N LEU A 50 14.77 3.69 -4.85
CA LEU A 50 15.58 2.92 -5.80
C LEU A 50 17.08 3.14 -5.55
N GLU A 51 17.45 4.29 -5.00
CA GLU A 51 18.83 4.70 -4.70
C GLU A 51 19.70 4.80 -5.97
N VAL A 52 19.11 5.33 -7.04
CA VAL A 52 19.78 5.49 -8.35
C VAL A 52 19.85 6.96 -8.78
N PRO A 53 20.86 7.35 -9.57
CA PRO A 53 20.92 8.69 -10.16
C PRO A 53 19.62 9.04 -10.92
N GLY A 54 19.14 10.27 -10.73
CA GLY A 54 17.94 10.78 -11.40
C GLY A 54 16.60 10.36 -10.78
N GLU A 55 16.59 9.58 -9.68
CA GLU A 55 15.36 9.17 -9.00
C GLU A 55 14.46 10.34 -8.56
N GLN A 56 15.04 11.53 -8.31
CA GLN A 56 14.31 12.72 -7.89
C GLN A 56 13.69 13.53 -9.05
N LEU A 57 13.89 13.10 -10.29
CA LEU A 57 13.33 13.81 -11.45
C LEU A 57 11.79 13.72 -11.45
N PRO A 58 11.08 14.82 -11.80
CA PRO A 58 9.64 14.77 -12.05
C PRO A 58 9.27 13.66 -13.04
N GLY A 59 8.29 12.82 -12.69
CA GLY A 59 7.98 11.59 -13.42
C GLY A 59 8.60 10.33 -12.82
N SER A 60 9.43 10.43 -11.78
CA SER A 60 9.82 9.32 -10.92
C SER A 60 9.05 9.40 -9.60
N VAL A 61 8.12 8.49 -9.37
CA VAL A 61 7.15 8.58 -8.27
C VAL A 61 7.04 7.26 -7.50
N ALA A 62 6.65 7.33 -6.23
CA ALA A 62 6.37 6.13 -5.45
C ALA A 62 5.04 5.51 -5.86
N ALA A 63 4.96 4.18 -5.81
CA ALA A 63 3.68 3.50 -5.95
C ALA A 63 2.70 3.90 -4.84
N THR A 64 3.19 4.22 -3.64
CA THR A 64 2.38 4.71 -2.50
C THR A 64 1.60 5.96 -2.87
N ASP A 65 2.27 6.89 -3.53
CA ASP A 65 1.69 8.18 -3.92
C ASP A 65 0.69 8.00 -5.06
N VAL A 66 1.04 7.19 -6.07
CA VAL A 66 0.12 6.87 -7.19
C VAL A 66 -1.11 6.13 -6.68
N VAL A 67 -0.95 5.16 -5.76
CA VAL A 67 -2.04 4.41 -5.13
C VAL A 67 -2.91 5.33 -4.27
N GLY A 68 -2.31 6.22 -3.49
CA GLY A 68 -3.03 7.22 -2.71
C GLY A 68 -3.84 8.15 -3.61
N TRP A 69 -3.21 8.67 -4.68
CA TRP A 69 -3.82 9.54 -5.67
C TRP A 69 -5.06 8.92 -6.30
N TYR A 70 -4.96 7.74 -6.92
CA TYR A 70 -6.13 7.14 -7.57
C TYR A 70 -7.19 6.63 -6.56
N ASN A 71 -6.82 6.37 -5.31
CA ASN A 71 -7.78 6.00 -4.25
C ASN A 71 -8.38 7.20 -3.52
N GLY A 72 -8.02 8.44 -3.85
CA GLY A 72 -8.59 9.63 -3.22
C GLY A 72 -8.05 9.95 -1.83
N HIS A 73 -6.81 9.53 -1.53
CA HIS A 73 -6.16 9.83 -0.26
C HIS A 73 -5.87 11.34 -0.13
N PRO A 74 -6.27 12.01 0.96
CA PRO A 74 -6.18 13.48 1.07
C PRO A 74 -4.78 14.10 1.02
N HIS A 75 -3.72 13.31 1.24
CA HIS A 75 -2.33 13.76 1.08
C HIS A 75 -1.82 13.75 -0.37
N TYR A 76 -2.53 13.10 -1.29
CA TYR A 76 -2.11 12.94 -2.70
C TYR A 76 -3.10 13.46 -3.76
N PRO A 77 -3.98 14.46 -3.51
CA PRO A 77 -4.96 14.89 -4.51
C PRO A 77 -4.30 15.59 -5.71
N ASP A 78 -3.12 16.20 -5.52
CA ASP A 78 -2.40 16.99 -6.53
C ASP A 78 -1.05 16.37 -6.91
N LEU A 79 -1.00 15.05 -7.12
CA LEU A 79 0.25 14.35 -7.44
C LEU A 79 0.96 14.88 -8.70
N GLY A 80 0.24 15.59 -9.59
CA GLY A 80 0.83 16.18 -10.80
C GLY A 80 1.30 15.15 -11.83
N LEU A 81 0.71 13.94 -11.79
CA LEU A 81 1.12 12.82 -12.63
C LEU A 81 0.80 13.10 -14.11
N SER A 82 1.83 13.30 -14.93
CA SER A 82 1.68 13.43 -16.39
C SER A 82 1.64 12.06 -17.04
N LEU A 83 0.61 11.77 -17.83
CA LEU A 83 0.48 10.52 -18.61
C LEU A 83 0.53 10.78 -20.13
N GLN A 84 1.18 11.86 -20.55
CA GLN A 84 1.28 12.30 -21.96
C GLN A 84 2.44 11.63 -22.72
N HIS A 85 2.73 10.39 -22.40
CA HIS A 85 3.82 9.59 -23.00
C HIS A 85 3.33 8.17 -23.25
N GLU A 86 3.92 7.49 -24.23
CA GLU A 86 3.42 6.17 -24.64
C GLU A 86 3.81 5.03 -23.69
N ARG A 87 4.92 5.18 -22.96
CA ARG A 87 5.45 4.14 -22.07
C ARG A 87 5.59 4.61 -20.63
N ALA A 88 5.10 3.79 -19.70
CA ALA A 88 5.37 3.88 -18.27
C ALA A 88 6.17 2.66 -17.80
N VAL A 89 7.03 2.83 -16.81
CA VAL A 89 7.81 1.76 -16.18
C VAL A 89 7.38 1.63 -14.72
N VAL A 90 7.04 0.42 -14.28
CA VAL A 90 6.72 0.09 -12.88
C VAL A 90 7.80 -0.86 -12.37
N VAL A 91 8.57 -0.43 -11.39
CA VAL A 91 9.67 -1.23 -10.82
C VAL A 91 9.17 -2.02 -9.63
N GLY A 92 9.18 -3.35 -9.72
CA GLY A 92 8.77 -4.25 -8.64
C GLY A 92 7.89 -5.41 -9.14
N ASN A 93 7.95 -6.53 -8.42
CA ASN A 93 7.22 -7.76 -8.78
C ASN A 93 6.24 -8.23 -7.70
N GLY A 94 5.57 -7.29 -7.02
CA GLY A 94 4.52 -7.56 -6.04
C GLY A 94 3.13 -7.15 -6.53
N ASN A 95 2.10 -7.43 -5.73
CA ASN A 95 0.72 -7.06 -6.07
C ASN A 95 0.55 -5.57 -6.33
N VAL A 96 1.19 -4.69 -5.55
CA VAL A 96 1.11 -3.24 -5.74
C VAL A 96 1.64 -2.81 -7.12
N ALA A 97 2.69 -3.46 -7.62
CA ALA A 97 3.18 -3.20 -8.98
C ALA A 97 2.15 -3.59 -10.04
N LEU A 98 1.43 -4.72 -9.83
CA LEU A 98 0.34 -5.13 -10.70
C LEU A 98 -0.85 -4.16 -10.61
N ASP A 99 -1.21 -3.68 -9.44
CA ASP A 99 -2.31 -2.73 -9.26
C ASP A 99 -2.03 -1.41 -9.98
N VAL A 100 -0.83 -0.85 -9.82
CA VAL A 100 -0.39 0.34 -10.57
C VAL A 100 -0.42 0.05 -12.07
N ALA A 101 0.14 -1.07 -12.52
CA ALA A 101 0.16 -1.40 -13.94
C ALA A 101 -1.25 -1.55 -14.52
N ARG A 102 -2.17 -2.20 -13.79
CA ARG A 102 -3.58 -2.32 -14.13
C ARG A 102 -4.25 -0.96 -14.24
N MET A 103 -4.06 -0.07 -13.27
CA MET A 103 -4.68 1.27 -13.32
C MET A 103 -4.21 2.06 -14.53
N LEU A 104 -2.91 2.00 -14.87
CA LEU A 104 -2.35 2.70 -16.02
C LEU A 104 -2.82 2.15 -17.38
N CYS A 105 -3.14 0.85 -17.47
CA CYS A 105 -3.53 0.23 -18.74
C CYS A 105 -5.03 -0.05 -18.90
N SER A 106 -5.82 -0.08 -17.82
CA SER A 106 -7.25 -0.43 -17.88
C SER A 106 -8.05 0.54 -18.75
N PRO A 107 -9.09 0.06 -19.45
CA PRO A 107 -10.05 0.93 -20.12
C PRO A 107 -10.76 1.85 -19.14
N VAL A 108 -10.89 3.13 -19.52
CA VAL A 108 -11.56 4.16 -18.70
C VAL A 108 -13.00 3.78 -18.41
N ALA A 109 -13.68 3.11 -19.35
CA ALA A 109 -15.06 2.64 -19.17
C ALA A 109 -15.21 1.65 -18.00
N ASP A 110 -14.21 0.82 -17.76
CA ASP A 110 -14.20 -0.13 -16.64
C ASP A 110 -13.90 0.60 -15.33
N LEU A 111 -12.92 1.51 -15.35
CA LEU A 111 -12.56 2.32 -14.18
C LEU A 111 -13.70 3.23 -13.72
N ASN A 112 -14.49 3.78 -14.64
CA ASN A 112 -15.63 4.65 -14.36
C ASN A 112 -16.75 3.96 -13.56
N ARG A 113 -16.69 2.63 -13.40
CA ARG A 113 -17.66 1.84 -12.61
C ARG A 113 -17.15 1.56 -11.19
N THR A 114 -15.95 2.03 -10.86
CA THR A 114 -15.29 1.81 -9.57
C THR A 114 -15.40 3.04 -8.67
N ASP A 115 -14.81 2.97 -7.48
CA ASP A 115 -14.66 4.09 -6.55
C ASP A 115 -13.31 4.82 -6.70
N ILE A 116 -12.67 4.72 -7.87
CA ILE A 116 -11.49 5.53 -8.24
C ILE A 116 -11.78 7.01 -8.03
N ALA A 117 -10.79 7.82 -7.64
CA ALA A 117 -10.98 9.25 -7.49
C ALA A 117 -11.19 9.95 -8.83
N ASP A 118 -12.12 10.91 -8.87
CA ASP A 118 -12.53 11.58 -10.13
C ASP A 118 -11.36 12.30 -10.80
N HIS A 119 -10.55 13.02 -10.03
CA HIS A 119 -9.36 13.70 -10.54
C HIS A 119 -8.34 12.72 -11.16
N ALA A 120 -8.26 11.49 -10.67
CA ALA A 120 -7.39 10.47 -11.25
C ALA A 120 -8.00 9.86 -12.52
N LEU A 121 -9.31 9.62 -12.51
CA LEU A 121 -10.06 9.15 -13.68
C LEU A 121 -9.95 10.12 -14.86
N GLU A 122 -10.03 11.43 -14.60
CA GLU A 122 -9.85 12.48 -15.62
C GLU A 122 -8.46 12.42 -16.28
N VAL A 123 -7.40 12.27 -15.48
CA VAL A 123 -6.02 12.14 -15.99
C VAL A 123 -5.85 10.83 -16.78
N LEU A 124 -6.40 9.73 -16.30
CA LEU A 124 -6.37 8.43 -17.00
C LEU A 124 -7.16 8.46 -18.31
N ALA A 125 -8.26 9.22 -18.38
CA ALA A 125 -9.04 9.41 -19.59
C ALA A 125 -8.25 10.11 -20.71
N GLY A 126 -7.38 11.05 -20.35
CA GLY A 126 -6.47 11.73 -21.27
C GLY A 126 -5.12 11.05 -21.48
N SER A 127 -4.92 9.83 -20.97
CA SER A 127 -3.63 9.13 -20.99
C SER A 127 -3.21 8.71 -22.40
N ALA A 128 -1.97 9.02 -22.76
CA ALA A 128 -1.31 8.54 -23.97
C ALA A 128 -0.60 7.19 -23.77
N VAL A 129 -0.60 6.64 -22.54
CA VAL A 129 0.08 5.38 -22.22
C VAL A 129 -0.52 4.23 -23.03
N ARG A 130 0.35 3.55 -23.78
CA ARG A 130 0.05 2.34 -24.56
C ARG A 130 0.79 1.12 -24.06
N GLU A 131 1.91 1.31 -23.38
CA GLU A 131 2.74 0.22 -22.87
C GLU A 131 3.17 0.48 -21.41
N VAL A 132 2.96 -0.50 -20.54
CA VAL A 132 3.42 -0.48 -19.15
C VAL A 132 4.41 -1.61 -18.93
N LEU A 133 5.67 -1.29 -18.63
CA LEU A 133 6.72 -2.26 -18.34
C LEU A 133 6.76 -2.54 -16.84
N VAL A 134 6.47 -3.77 -16.42
CA VAL A 134 6.67 -4.25 -15.05
C VAL A 134 8.06 -4.87 -14.96
N VAL A 135 8.97 -4.16 -14.30
CA VAL A 135 10.40 -4.46 -14.25
C VAL A 135 10.77 -5.14 -12.94
N GLY A 136 11.28 -6.36 -13.03
CA GLY A 136 11.69 -7.18 -11.90
C GLY A 136 13.18 -7.48 -11.91
N ARG A 137 13.87 -7.15 -10.81
CA ARG A 137 15.31 -7.44 -10.67
C ARG A 137 15.67 -8.92 -10.69
N ARG A 138 14.74 -9.80 -10.32
CA ARG A 138 14.90 -11.27 -10.32
C ARG A 138 13.96 -11.93 -11.33
N GLY A 139 13.99 -13.26 -11.40
CA GLY A 139 13.12 -14.05 -12.24
C GLY A 139 11.67 -14.15 -11.71
N PRO A 140 10.75 -14.69 -12.52
CA PRO A 140 9.34 -14.84 -12.16
C PRO A 140 9.11 -15.79 -10.97
N ALA A 141 10.02 -16.74 -10.74
CA ALA A 141 9.95 -17.65 -9.59
C ALA A 141 10.17 -16.93 -8.25
N GLN A 142 10.82 -15.75 -8.26
CA GLN A 142 11.06 -14.93 -7.06
C GLN A 142 10.05 -13.77 -6.91
N ALA A 143 9.03 -13.69 -7.77
CA ALA A 143 8.01 -12.67 -7.69
C ALA A 143 7.08 -12.88 -6.48
N THR A 144 6.57 -11.78 -5.93
CA THR A 144 5.79 -11.76 -4.69
C THR A 144 4.30 -11.50 -4.93
N TRP A 145 3.86 -11.39 -6.18
CA TRP A 145 2.44 -11.36 -6.50
C TRP A 145 1.75 -12.70 -6.21
N THR A 146 0.47 -12.62 -5.86
CA THR A 146 -0.37 -13.78 -5.62
C THR A 146 -1.08 -14.23 -6.90
N THR A 147 -1.50 -15.50 -6.92
CA THR A 147 -2.03 -16.11 -8.16
C THR A 147 -3.30 -15.43 -8.67
N LEU A 148 -4.14 -14.93 -7.76
CA LEU A 148 -5.42 -14.32 -8.13
C LEU A 148 -5.18 -13.03 -8.94
N GLU A 149 -4.35 -12.15 -8.41
CA GLU A 149 -3.97 -10.86 -8.97
C GLU A 149 -3.30 -11.02 -10.32
N LEU A 150 -2.48 -12.07 -10.48
CA LEU A 150 -1.89 -12.41 -11.77
C LEU A 150 -2.96 -12.87 -12.78
N ARG A 151 -3.96 -13.67 -12.37
CA ARG A 151 -5.04 -14.12 -13.27
C ARG A 151 -5.90 -12.96 -13.73
N GLU A 152 -6.20 -12.00 -12.84
CA GLU A 152 -7.02 -10.83 -13.15
C GLU A 152 -6.44 -9.97 -14.29
N LEU A 153 -5.12 -10.03 -14.53
CA LEU A 153 -4.52 -9.39 -15.71
C LEU A 153 -5.07 -9.96 -17.03
N GLY A 154 -5.46 -11.24 -17.03
CA GLY A 154 -6.05 -11.90 -18.17
C GLY A 154 -7.51 -11.50 -18.43
N ASP A 155 -8.16 -10.80 -17.50
CA ASP A 155 -9.55 -10.36 -17.62
C ASP A 155 -9.64 -8.89 -18.05
N LEU A 156 -8.51 -8.18 -18.17
CA LEU A 156 -8.46 -6.81 -18.67
C LEU A 156 -8.87 -6.74 -20.15
N ALA A 157 -9.95 -6.00 -20.41
CA ALA A 157 -10.37 -5.69 -21.77
C ALA A 157 -9.29 -4.83 -22.47
N ASP A 158 -9.05 -5.13 -23.75
CA ASP A 158 -8.10 -4.39 -24.61
C ASP A 158 -6.66 -4.21 -24.08
N VAL A 159 -6.22 -5.10 -23.19
CA VAL A 159 -4.83 -5.17 -22.70
C VAL A 159 -4.23 -6.54 -22.95
N ASP A 160 -3.10 -6.58 -23.65
CA ASP A 160 -2.30 -7.80 -23.83
C ASP A 160 -1.20 -7.89 -22.79
N VAL A 161 -1.13 -9.05 -22.12
CA VAL A 161 -0.03 -9.39 -21.23
C VAL A 161 1.09 -10.01 -22.05
N VAL A 162 2.27 -9.38 -21.99
CA VAL A 162 3.46 -9.81 -22.73
C VAL A 162 4.55 -10.13 -21.72
N VAL A 163 5.30 -11.20 -21.96
CA VAL A 163 6.55 -11.46 -21.24
C VAL A 163 7.67 -11.35 -22.26
N GLU A 164 8.64 -10.47 -22.01
CA GLU A 164 9.76 -10.31 -22.92
C GLU A 164 10.61 -11.59 -22.97
N PRO A 165 11.03 -12.04 -24.17
CA PRO A 165 11.83 -13.24 -24.32
C PRO A 165 13.26 -13.02 -23.79
N SER A 166 13.44 -13.28 -22.50
CA SER A 166 14.73 -13.16 -21.80
C SER A 166 15.24 -14.51 -21.27
N GLY A 167 14.61 -15.63 -21.65
CA GLY A 167 14.81 -16.95 -21.04
C GLY A 167 14.26 -17.07 -19.61
N ALA A 168 13.69 -15.99 -19.04
CA ALA A 168 13.23 -15.99 -17.66
C ALA A 168 12.02 -16.89 -17.39
N LEU A 169 11.31 -17.35 -18.42
CA LEU A 169 10.21 -18.33 -18.29
C LEU A 169 10.69 -19.78 -18.37
N ASP A 170 11.94 -20.02 -18.79
CA ASP A 170 12.57 -21.34 -18.94
C ASP A 170 13.11 -21.85 -17.59
N VAL A 171 12.33 -21.63 -16.53
CA VAL A 171 12.61 -22.10 -15.18
C VAL A 171 12.08 -23.52 -15.04
N ASP A 172 12.92 -24.41 -14.51
CA ASP A 172 12.47 -25.74 -14.11
C ASP A 172 11.48 -25.63 -12.95
N ASP A 173 10.31 -26.24 -13.10
CA ASP A 173 9.27 -26.24 -12.09
C ASP A 173 9.58 -27.22 -10.94
N ASP A 174 10.52 -28.16 -11.16
CA ASP A 174 10.89 -29.17 -10.18
C ASP A 174 11.50 -28.56 -8.91
N GLY A 175 11.08 -29.06 -7.76
CA GLY A 175 11.50 -28.55 -6.45
C GLY A 175 10.91 -27.18 -6.04
N LEU A 176 10.22 -26.46 -6.93
CA LEU A 176 9.60 -25.18 -6.58
C LEU A 176 8.36 -25.36 -5.68
N PRO A 177 8.06 -24.43 -4.76
CA PRO A 177 6.84 -24.47 -3.96
C PRO A 177 5.57 -24.50 -4.82
N PRO A 178 4.48 -25.18 -4.40
CA PRO A 178 3.25 -25.29 -5.20
C PRO A 178 2.65 -23.96 -5.66
N VAL A 179 2.72 -22.93 -4.81
CA VAL A 179 2.23 -21.58 -5.16
C VAL A 179 3.05 -20.93 -6.28
N VAL A 180 4.37 -21.13 -6.27
CA VAL A 180 5.28 -20.60 -7.29
C VAL A 180 5.02 -21.29 -8.63
N ARG A 181 4.92 -22.63 -8.65
CA ARG A 181 4.56 -23.38 -9.87
C ARG A 181 3.23 -22.91 -10.47
N ARG A 182 2.23 -22.67 -9.61
CA ARG A 182 0.92 -22.16 -10.05
C ARG A 182 1.01 -20.76 -10.64
N ASN A 183 1.83 -19.88 -10.06
CA ASN A 183 2.08 -18.54 -10.60
C ASN A 183 2.80 -18.61 -11.95
N LEU A 184 3.85 -19.43 -12.08
CA LEU A 184 4.58 -19.65 -13.34
C LEU A 184 3.67 -20.19 -14.44
N LYS A 185 2.86 -21.22 -14.14
CA LYS A 185 1.86 -21.75 -15.07
C LYS A 185 0.88 -20.67 -15.54
N THR A 186 0.42 -19.82 -14.61
CA THR A 186 -0.50 -18.72 -14.92
C THR A 186 0.18 -17.69 -15.83
N LEU A 187 1.41 -17.30 -15.51
CA LEU A 187 2.18 -16.34 -16.32
C LEU A 187 2.47 -16.88 -17.73
N ARG A 188 2.90 -18.14 -17.86
CA ARG A 188 3.10 -18.80 -19.16
C ARG A 188 1.82 -18.85 -19.98
N ALA A 189 0.68 -19.15 -19.34
CA ALA A 189 -0.61 -19.15 -20.01
C ALA A 189 -1.05 -17.76 -20.50
N LEU A 190 -0.73 -16.69 -19.76
CA LEU A 190 -0.96 -15.31 -20.18
C LEU A 190 -0.04 -14.93 -21.35
N ALA A 191 1.25 -15.23 -21.23
CA ALA A 191 2.27 -14.93 -22.24
C ALA A 191 2.02 -15.64 -23.58
N GLY A 192 1.39 -16.83 -23.55
CA GLY A 192 1.04 -17.60 -24.74
C GLY A 192 -0.25 -17.15 -25.45
N ARG A 193 -0.94 -16.12 -24.96
CA ARG A 193 -2.17 -15.63 -25.62
C ARG A 193 -1.82 -14.86 -26.90
N PRO A 194 -2.65 -14.96 -27.96
CA PRO A 194 -2.48 -14.15 -29.16
C PRO A 194 -2.56 -12.65 -28.84
N GLN A 195 -1.66 -11.87 -29.43
CA GLN A 195 -1.65 -10.42 -29.29
C GLN A 195 -2.65 -9.78 -30.28
N ARG A 196 -3.41 -8.81 -29.79
CA ARG A 196 -4.40 -8.03 -30.52
C ARG A 196 -3.79 -6.75 -31.04
N ARG A 197 -4.00 -6.47 -32.33
CA ARG A 197 -3.53 -5.23 -32.94
C ARG A 197 -4.21 -4.02 -32.29
N GLY A 198 -3.41 -3.07 -31.81
CA GLY A 198 -3.90 -1.82 -31.20
C GLY A 198 -4.30 -1.92 -29.73
N ALA A 199 -4.22 -3.11 -29.13
CA ALA A 199 -4.39 -3.27 -27.68
C ALA A 199 -3.24 -2.60 -26.92
N ARG A 200 -3.53 -2.14 -25.70
CA ARG A 200 -2.50 -1.70 -24.76
C ARG A 200 -1.69 -2.91 -24.32
N ARG A 201 -0.45 -2.69 -23.89
CA ARG A 201 0.49 -3.77 -23.52
C ARG A 201 0.92 -3.64 -22.08
N LEU A 202 0.78 -4.72 -21.31
CA LEU A 202 1.40 -4.88 -20.01
C LEU A 202 2.56 -5.86 -20.18
N VAL A 203 3.79 -5.36 -20.13
CA VAL A 203 4.99 -6.11 -20.47
C VAL A 203 5.77 -6.44 -19.21
N PHE A 204 5.96 -7.72 -18.92
CA PHE A 204 6.87 -8.17 -17.87
C PHE A 204 8.29 -8.25 -18.40
N ARG A 205 9.21 -7.58 -17.70
CA ARG A 205 10.66 -7.64 -17.92
C ARG A 205 11.35 -8.11 -16.65
N PHE A 206 11.84 -9.34 -16.68
CA PHE A 206 12.56 -9.95 -15.56
C PHE A 206 14.06 -9.77 -15.71
N LEU A 207 14.80 -9.98 -14.61
CA LEU A 207 16.26 -9.87 -14.58
C LEU A 207 16.73 -8.46 -15.02
N ARG A 208 15.99 -7.44 -14.58
CA ARG A 208 16.27 -6.03 -14.88
C ARG A 208 16.17 -5.18 -13.61
N SER A 209 17.19 -4.39 -13.34
CA SER A 209 17.18 -3.38 -12.27
C SER A 209 17.26 -1.98 -12.89
N PRO A 210 16.55 -0.96 -12.37
CA PRO A 210 16.85 0.41 -12.75
C PRO A 210 18.29 0.76 -12.32
N ALA A 211 19.05 1.40 -13.20
CA ALA A 211 20.44 1.79 -12.96
C ALA A 211 20.60 3.32 -12.90
N ALA A 212 19.87 4.06 -13.75
CA ALA A 212 19.82 5.51 -13.73
C ALA A 212 18.57 6.00 -14.48
N LEU A 213 18.00 7.12 -14.04
CA LEU A 213 16.95 7.85 -14.73
C LEU A 213 17.55 9.13 -15.34
N HIS A 214 17.12 9.48 -16.54
CA HIS A 214 17.65 10.65 -17.24
C HIS A 214 16.52 11.50 -17.83
N GLY A 215 16.83 12.78 -17.99
CA GLY A 215 16.04 13.72 -18.79
C GLY A 215 16.31 15.17 -18.35
N ASN A 216 15.79 16.13 -19.12
CA ASN A 216 15.99 17.54 -18.85
C ASN A 216 14.76 18.14 -18.12
N GLY A 217 14.84 18.22 -16.79
CA GLY A 217 13.76 18.75 -15.95
C GLY A 217 12.63 17.75 -15.66
N ARG A 218 12.61 16.59 -16.31
CA ARG A 218 11.72 15.45 -16.01
C ARG A 218 12.31 14.15 -16.55
N VAL A 219 11.74 13.01 -16.17
CA VAL A 219 12.11 11.69 -16.72
C VAL A 219 11.74 11.61 -18.21
N GLU A 220 12.71 11.19 -19.01
CA GLU A 220 12.58 10.92 -20.46
C GLU A 220 13.05 9.51 -20.83
N ARG A 221 13.95 8.93 -20.03
CA ARG A 221 14.43 7.54 -20.21
C ARG A 221 14.92 6.94 -18.89
N VAL A 222 14.97 5.62 -18.84
CA VAL A 222 15.58 4.84 -17.77
C VAL A 222 16.58 3.83 -18.35
N ASP A 223 17.76 3.75 -17.74
CA ASP A 223 18.72 2.69 -18.01
C ASP A 223 18.39 1.50 -17.09
N LEU A 224 18.21 0.33 -17.69
CA LEU A 224 18.02 -0.93 -16.99
C LEU A 224 19.30 -1.76 -17.05
N ALA A 225 19.82 -2.16 -15.91
CA ALA A 225 20.88 -3.16 -15.79
C ALA A 225 20.31 -4.56 -16.01
N CYS A 226 20.95 -5.36 -16.86
CA CYS A 226 20.65 -6.78 -17.00
C CYS A 226 21.27 -7.55 -15.84
N ASN A 227 20.49 -8.45 -15.22
CA ASN A 227 20.95 -9.21 -14.07
C ASN A 227 21.11 -10.70 -14.39
N ASP A 228 22.08 -11.33 -13.74
CA ASP A 228 22.16 -12.78 -13.58
C ASP A 228 21.66 -13.16 -12.18
N LEU A 229 21.17 -14.40 -12.04
CA LEU A 229 20.78 -14.94 -10.74
C LEU A 229 21.96 -15.68 -10.11
N VAL A 230 22.33 -15.28 -8.89
CA VAL A 230 23.42 -15.91 -8.12
C VAL A 230 22.86 -16.33 -6.77
N ALA A 231 23.17 -17.55 -6.32
CA ALA A 231 22.83 -17.99 -4.98
C ALA A 231 23.89 -17.49 -3.99
N ASP A 232 23.46 -16.95 -2.85
CA ASP A 232 24.36 -16.65 -1.74
C ASP A 232 24.71 -17.92 -0.94
N THR A 233 25.54 -17.76 0.09
CA THR A 233 25.98 -18.85 0.97
C THR A 233 24.84 -19.51 1.76
N GLU A 234 23.70 -18.85 1.88
CA GLU A 234 22.48 -19.34 2.54
C GLU A 234 21.47 -19.92 1.53
N GLY A 235 21.84 -19.99 0.24
CA GLY A 235 20.99 -20.48 -0.84
C GLY A 235 19.92 -19.49 -1.29
N ARG A 236 19.97 -18.22 -0.86
CA ARG A 236 19.06 -17.17 -1.33
C ARG A 236 19.48 -16.71 -2.71
N VAL A 237 18.49 -16.61 -3.59
CA VAL A 237 18.70 -16.12 -4.96
C VAL A 237 18.74 -14.59 -4.98
N LEU A 238 19.92 -14.07 -5.32
CA LEU A 238 20.24 -12.65 -5.49
C LEU A 238 20.29 -12.30 -6.99
N ALA A 239 20.08 -11.02 -7.28
CA ALA A 239 20.31 -10.47 -8.61
C ALA A 239 21.71 -9.84 -8.64
N HIS A 240 22.53 -10.24 -9.60
CA HIS A 240 23.87 -9.71 -9.83
C HIS A 240 23.88 -8.91 -11.14
N ASP A 241 24.36 -7.68 -11.11
CA ASP A 241 24.47 -6.83 -12.30
C ASP A 241 25.53 -7.39 -13.26
N SER A 242 25.11 -7.73 -14.49
CA SER A 242 26.00 -8.26 -15.54
C SER A 242 26.89 -7.19 -16.19
N GLY A 243 26.67 -5.91 -15.89
CA GLY A 243 27.30 -4.76 -16.56
C GLY A 243 26.64 -4.38 -17.89
N VAL A 244 25.75 -5.20 -18.42
CA VAL A 244 24.98 -4.89 -19.64
C VAL A 244 23.87 -3.90 -19.29
N ARG A 245 23.65 -2.92 -20.18
CA ARG A 245 22.63 -1.88 -20.04
C ARG A 245 21.66 -1.92 -21.21
N GLU A 246 20.40 -1.64 -20.89
CA GLU A 246 19.31 -1.48 -21.84
C GLU A 246 18.66 -0.12 -21.59
N VAL A 247 18.49 0.68 -22.63
CA VAL A 247 17.85 2.01 -22.51
C VAL A 247 16.38 1.89 -22.88
N VAL A 248 15.52 2.45 -22.03
CA VAL A 248 14.07 2.47 -22.24
C VAL A 248 13.58 3.92 -22.18
N ASP A 249 13.07 4.41 -23.31
CA ASP A 249 12.36 5.69 -23.34
C ASP A 249 11.05 5.57 -22.55
N THR A 250 10.85 6.47 -21.59
CA THR A 250 9.69 6.49 -20.70
C THR A 250 9.51 7.88 -20.10
N GLY A 251 8.27 8.33 -19.95
CA GLY A 251 7.97 9.59 -19.27
C GLY A 251 7.55 9.43 -17.80
N LEU A 252 7.45 8.17 -17.33
CA LEU A 252 7.03 7.80 -15.99
C LEU A 252 7.78 6.56 -15.51
N VAL A 253 8.33 6.63 -14.29
CA VAL A 253 8.85 5.50 -13.52
C VAL A 253 8.12 5.48 -12.18
N VAL A 254 7.41 4.39 -11.90
CA VAL A 254 6.73 4.17 -10.61
C VAL A 254 7.49 3.11 -9.83
N ARG A 255 8.05 3.46 -8.67
CA ARG A 255 8.75 2.50 -7.80
C ARG A 255 7.77 1.79 -6.86
N ALA A 256 7.61 0.49 -7.05
CA ALA A 256 6.79 -0.42 -6.24
C ALA A 256 7.68 -1.45 -5.53
N VAL A 257 8.81 -0.98 -4.97
CA VAL A 257 9.87 -1.83 -4.40
C VAL A 257 9.72 -2.12 -2.90
N GLY A 258 8.60 -1.69 -2.31
CA GLY A 258 8.24 -1.96 -0.92
C GLY A 258 7.93 -0.67 -0.16
N TYR A 259 7.18 -0.84 0.93
CA TYR A 259 6.89 0.23 1.88
C TYR A 259 7.92 0.15 3.02
N VAL A 260 7.95 1.18 3.86
CA VAL A 260 8.74 1.21 5.09
C VAL A 260 7.95 1.93 6.18
N GLY A 261 8.09 1.45 7.42
CA GLY A 261 7.55 2.14 8.59
C GLY A 261 8.20 3.51 8.77
N VAL A 262 7.51 4.37 9.51
CA VAL A 262 8.05 5.67 9.97
C VAL A 262 8.30 5.53 11.48
N PRO A 263 9.45 6.01 11.99
CA PRO A 263 9.73 5.97 13.42
C PRO A 263 8.70 6.77 14.20
N VAL A 264 8.39 6.29 15.41
CA VAL A 264 7.56 7.00 16.39
C VAL A 264 8.49 7.50 17.48
N ASP A 265 8.40 8.79 17.79
CA ASP A 265 9.23 9.39 18.84
C ASP A 265 9.09 8.66 20.18
N GLY A 266 10.23 8.26 20.73
CA GLY A 266 10.31 7.52 21.99
C GLY A 266 10.15 5.99 21.88
N LEU A 267 10.01 5.44 20.67
CA LEU A 267 10.04 3.99 20.43
C LEU A 267 11.33 3.55 19.71
N PRO A 268 11.80 2.31 19.94
CA PRO A 268 12.86 1.74 19.11
C PRO A 268 12.38 1.57 17.66
N PHE A 269 13.31 1.70 16.71
CA PHE A 269 13.02 1.52 15.30
C PHE A 269 14.22 0.88 14.61
N ASP A 270 13.99 -0.19 13.83
CA ASP A 270 15.01 -0.78 12.96
C ASP A 270 14.93 -0.09 11.59
N PRO A 271 15.92 0.75 11.20
CA PRO A 271 15.88 1.47 9.92
C PRO A 271 16.10 0.56 8.71
N VAL A 272 16.74 -0.60 8.90
CA VAL A 272 17.01 -1.56 7.82
C VAL A 272 15.75 -2.38 7.53
N ALA A 273 15.16 -2.93 8.59
CA ALA A 273 13.99 -3.77 8.49
C ALA A 273 12.69 -2.95 8.35
N GLY A 274 12.70 -1.69 8.78
CA GLY A 274 11.62 -0.73 8.60
C GLY A 274 10.41 -0.95 9.50
N HIS A 275 10.63 -1.48 10.71
CA HIS A 275 9.59 -1.81 11.67
C HIS A 275 10.07 -1.60 13.11
N ILE A 276 9.14 -1.59 14.06
CA ILE A 276 9.43 -1.41 15.49
C ILE A 276 9.85 -2.76 16.09
N PRO A 277 11.06 -2.88 16.68
CA PRO A 277 11.53 -4.09 17.35
C PRO A 277 10.60 -4.54 18.48
N HIS A 278 10.35 -5.85 18.55
CA HIS A 278 9.35 -6.40 19.47
C HIS A 278 9.59 -7.87 19.83
N GLU A 279 9.04 -8.30 20.96
CA GLU A 279 8.89 -9.70 21.35
C GLU A 279 7.40 -10.09 21.31
N ARG A 280 7.00 -10.91 20.32
CA ARG A 280 5.59 -11.36 20.14
C ARG A 280 4.57 -10.21 20.18
N GLY A 281 4.95 -9.05 19.65
CA GLY A 281 4.13 -7.85 19.56
C GLY A 281 4.28 -6.86 20.71
N ARG A 282 4.97 -7.18 21.81
CA ARG A 282 5.32 -6.19 22.84
C ARG A 282 6.61 -5.49 22.44
N VAL A 283 6.64 -4.16 22.47
CA VAL A 283 7.81 -3.37 22.03
C VAL A 283 9.00 -3.62 22.94
N ASP A 284 10.19 -3.79 22.36
CA ASP A 284 11.40 -4.12 23.10
C ASP A 284 11.79 -3.00 24.07
N GLY A 285 11.89 -3.30 25.36
CA GLY A 285 12.20 -2.32 26.41
C GLY A 285 10.98 -1.55 26.95
N HIS A 286 9.76 -1.89 26.52
CA HIS A 286 8.52 -1.22 26.93
C HIS A 286 7.46 -2.22 27.42
N ASP A 287 6.87 -1.95 28.59
CA ASP A 287 5.97 -2.91 29.26
C ASP A 287 4.49 -2.77 28.87
N ARG A 288 4.08 -1.62 28.34
CA ARG A 288 2.67 -1.27 28.07
C ARG A 288 2.38 -0.93 26.61
N GLU A 289 3.34 -1.20 25.75
CA GLU A 289 3.33 -0.76 24.36
C GLU A 289 3.50 -1.95 23.43
N TYR A 290 2.65 -1.97 22.41
CA TYR A 290 2.51 -3.13 21.54
C TYR A 290 2.39 -2.69 20.09
N VAL A 291 2.75 -3.58 19.17
CA VAL A 291 2.70 -3.36 17.72
C VAL A 291 1.92 -4.48 17.05
N VAL A 292 1.25 -4.16 15.94
CA VAL A 292 0.54 -5.13 15.09
C VAL A 292 0.70 -4.75 13.61
N GLY A 293 0.47 -5.71 12.71
CA GLY A 293 0.42 -5.46 11.28
C GLY A 293 1.79 -5.15 10.68
N TRP A 294 1.84 -4.22 9.73
CA TRP A 294 3.06 -3.95 8.97
C TRP A 294 4.14 -3.22 9.78
N ILE A 295 3.78 -2.37 10.74
CA ILE A 295 4.78 -1.74 11.63
C ILE A 295 5.43 -2.76 12.58
N LYS A 296 4.84 -3.95 12.72
CA LYS A 296 5.38 -5.10 13.47
C LYS A 296 6.20 -6.03 12.57
N ARG A 297 5.64 -6.47 11.44
CA ARG A 297 6.17 -7.58 10.62
C ARG A 297 6.85 -7.15 9.32
N GLY A 298 6.86 -5.86 9.02
CA GLY A 298 7.14 -5.32 7.70
C GLY A 298 5.96 -5.44 6.72
N PRO A 299 6.01 -4.72 5.59
CA PRO A 299 4.87 -4.55 4.68
C PRO A 299 4.71 -5.70 3.69
N THR A 300 4.47 -6.89 4.24
CA THR A 300 4.23 -8.10 3.45
C THR A 300 3.01 -8.87 3.94
N GLY A 301 2.41 -9.62 3.01
CA GLY A 301 1.21 -10.42 3.25
C GLY A 301 -0.09 -9.66 2.98
N VAL A 302 -1.15 -10.45 2.81
CA VAL A 302 -2.51 -9.96 2.55
C VAL A 302 -3.21 -9.58 3.85
N ILE A 303 -4.39 -8.94 3.76
CA ILE A 303 -5.17 -8.49 4.93
C ILE A 303 -5.42 -9.63 5.94
N GLY A 304 -5.68 -10.84 5.47
CA GLY A 304 -5.89 -12.01 6.33
C GLY A 304 -4.68 -12.38 7.22
N THR A 305 -3.45 -12.10 6.76
CA THR A 305 -2.23 -12.36 7.53
C THR A 305 -2.18 -11.50 8.80
N ASN A 306 -2.68 -10.26 8.74
CA ASN A 306 -2.70 -9.33 9.86
C ASN A 306 -3.66 -9.80 10.99
N LYS A 307 -4.68 -10.60 10.67
CA LYS A 307 -5.61 -11.12 11.68
C LYS A 307 -4.93 -12.08 12.67
N LYS A 308 -4.12 -13.02 12.16
CA LYS A 308 -3.38 -13.98 13.02
C LYS A 308 -2.32 -13.24 13.84
N ASP A 309 -1.64 -12.31 13.21
CA ASP A 309 -0.62 -11.48 13.84
C ASP A 309 -1.16 -10.62 14.99
N ALA A 310 -2.25 -9.87 14.75
CA ALA A 310 -2.89 -9.06 15.80
C ALA A 310 -3.38 -9.92 16.97
N ARG A 311 -3.88 -11.14 16.70
CA ARG A 311 -4.30 -12.07 17.75
C ARG A 311 -3.13 -12.49 18.65
N GLU A 312 -1.94 -12.71 18.11
CA GLU A 312 -0.76 -13.00 18.91
C GLU A 312 -0.44 -11.85 19.86
N THR A 313 -0.36 -10.63 19.32
CA THR A 313 -0.07 -9.42 20.13
C THR A 313 -1.12 -9.21 21.22
N VAL A 314 -2.41 -9.29 20.89
CA VAL A 314 -3.50 -9.11 21.88
C VAL A 314 -3.47 -10.21 22.94
N THR A 315 -3.13 -11.45 22.58
CA THR A 315 -2.96 -12.54 23.57
C THR A 315 -1.83 -12.22 24.54
N ARG A 316 -0.71 -11.67 24.06
CA ARG A 316 0.39 -11.23 24.91
C ARG A 316 -0.03 -10.07 25.82
N LEU A 317 -0.67 -9.04 25.26
CA LEU A 317 -1.16 -7.88 26.01
C LEU A 317 -2.10 -8.31 27.15
N LEU A 318 -3.05 -9.20 26.88
CA LEU A 318 -3.99 -9.67 27.92
C LEU A 318 -3.29 -10.45 29.04
N ALA A 319 -2.24 -11.21 28.71
CA ALA A 319 -1.44 -11.91 29.73
C ALA A 319 -0.66 -10.93 30.61
N ASP A 320 -0.07 -9.89 30.01
CA ASP A 320 0.66 -8.85 30.75
C ASP A 320 -0.30 -8.07 31.66
N LEU A 321 -1.49 -7.69 31.18
CA LEU A 321 -2.50 -6.98 31.98
C LEU A 321 -3.04 -7.82 33.14
N ALA A 322 -3.16 -9.15 32.99
CA ALA A 322 -3.61 -10.02 34.08
C ALA A 322 -2.63 -9.99 35.26
N THR A 323 -1.33 -9.92 34.99
CA THR A 323 -0.29 -9.82 36.03
C THR A 323 -0.39 -8.49 36.80
N VAL A 324 -0.76 -7.41 36.12
CA VAL A 324 -0.98 -6.09 36.75
C VAL A 324 -2.28 -6.08 37.57
N ALA A 325 -3.34 -6.75 37.10
CA ALA A 325 -4.61 -6.84 37.81
C ALA A 325 -4.46 -7.58 39.16
N ASP A 326 -3.69 -8.68 39.17
CA ASP A 326 -3.37 -9.44 40.38
C ASP A 326 -2.57 -8.62 41.42
N ALA A 327 -1.91 -7.55 40.98
CA ALA A 327 -1.19 -6.61 41.84
C ALA A 327 -2.06 -5.48 42.43
N GLY A 328 -3.38 -5.50 42.21
CA GLY A 328 -4.33 -4.56 42.84
C GLY A 328 -4.74 -3.37 41.97
N ALA A 329 -5.00 -3.60 40.67
CA ALA A 329 -5.44 -2.54 39.76
C ALA A 329 -6.78 -1.91 40.18
N GLN A 330 -6.86 -0.57 40.15
CA GLN A 330 -8.09 0.16 40.41
C GLN A 330 -8.99 0.15 39.17
N HIS A 331 -10.30 0.02 39.37
CA HIS A 331 -11.26 0.17 38.29
C HIS A 331 -11.24 1.62 37.79
N PRO A 332 -11.22 1.85 36.47
CA PRO A 332 -11.28 3.20 35.96
C PRO A 332 -12.59 3.89 36.36
N PRO A 333 -12.57 5.19 36.63
CA PRO A 333 -13.79 5.96 36.86
C PRO A 333 -14.81 5.78 35.73
N ALA A 334 -16.10 5.75 36.06
CA ALA A 334 -17.18 5.56 35.08
C ALA A 334 -17.20 6.65 34.00
N ASP A 335 -16.69 7.85 34.29
CA ASP A 335 -16.60 8.99 33.38
C ASP A 335 -15.31 9.04 32.55
N ARG A 336 -14.38 8.08 32.71
CA ARG A 336 -13.09 8.05 32.00
C ARG A 336 -13.27 8.19 30.49
N ALA A 337 -14.28 7.53 29.94
CA ALA A 337 -14.59 7.60 28.51
C ALA A 337 -14.92 9.03 28.07
N ALA A 338 -15.87 9.70 28.73
CA ALA A 338 -16.26 11.07 28.41
C ALA A 338 -15.11 12.06 28.61
N ARG A 339 -14.33 11.89 29.68
CA ARG A 339 -13.14 12.73 29.95
C ARG A 339 -12.08 12.59 28.85
N LEU A 340 -11.86 11.38 28.36
CA LEU A 340 -10.91 11.10 27.28
C LEU A 340 -11.33 11.78 25.97
N GLU A 341 -12.60 11.68 25.60
CA GLU A 341 -13.11 12.39 24.41
C GLU A 341 -13.01 13.91 24.57
N GLY A 342 -13.37 14.44 25.75
CA GLY A 342 -13.22 15.86 26.05
C GLY A 342 -11.77 16.33 25.90
N TRP A 343 -10.82 15.58 26.45
CA TRP A 343 -9.38 15.85 26.29
C TRP A 343 -8.95 15.80 24.82
N LEU A 344 -9.33 14.77 24.05
CA LEU A 344 -8.98 14.68 22.63
C LEU A 344 -9.52 15.87 21.83
N ARG A 345 -10.73 16.37 22.14
CA ARG A 345 -11.29 17.57 21.50
C ARG A 345 -10.53 18.85 21.85
N THR A 346 -9.89 18.93 23.02
CA THR A 346 -9.00 20.06 23.34
C THR A 346 -7.70 20.02 22.54
N LYS A 347 -7.26 18.83 22.11
CA LYS A 347 -6.07 18.63 21.28
C LYS A 347 -6.36 18.85 19.81
N GLN A 348 -7.51 18.36 19.36
CA GLN A 348 -7.95 18.41 17.97
C GLN A 348 -9.42 18.88 17.92
N PRO A 349 -9.68 20.17 17.69
CA PRO A 349 -11.05 20.70 17.65
C PRO A 349 -11.91 20.10 16.53
N ASP A 350 -11.28 19.66 15.43
CA ASP A 350 -11.94 19.05 14.28
C ASP A 350 -11.89 17.51 14.34
N LEU A 351 -11.92 16.95 15.55
CA LEU A 351 -11.96 15.51 15.80
C LEU A 351 -13.18 14.87 15.12
N VAL A 352 -12.94 13.86 14.29
CA VAL A 352 -14.01 13.10 13.65
C VAL A 352 -14.32 11.88 14.51
N THR A 353 -15.54 11.77 15.03
CA THR A 353 -16.02 10.59 15.77
C THR A 353 -16.85 9.69 14.87
N ASP A 354 -17.26 8.51 15.36
CA ASP A 354 -18.04 7.53 14.57
C ASP A 354 -19.23 8.16 13.81
N PRO A 355 -20.08 9.03 14.40
CA PRO A 355 -21.13 9.72 13.66
C PRO A 355 -20.62 10.61 12.52
N GLY A 356 -19.48 11.27 12.71
CA GLY A 356 -18.87 12.11 11.68
C GLY A 356 -18.34 11.28 10.51
N TRP A 357 -17.72 10.13 10.78
CA TRP A 357 -17.35 9.18 9.72
C TRP A 357 -18.56 8.64 8.96
N GLN A 358 -19.63 8.27 9.68
CA GLN A 358 -20.87 7.81 9.05
C GLN A 358 -21.49 8.88 8.14
N ALA A 359 -21.41 10.16 8.53
CA ALA A 359 -21.85 11.27 7.69
C ALA A 359 -21.01 11.38 6.40
N ILE A 360 -19.68 11.25 6.49
CA ILE A 360 -18.79 11.17 5.31
C ILE A 360 -19.20 10.00 4.41
N ASP A 361 -19.29 8.79 4.96
CA ASP A 361 -19.62 7.58 4.19
C ASP A 361 -20.97 7.72 3.46
N ALA A 362 -21.99 8.28 4.12
CA ALA A 362 -23.29 8.53 3.53
C ALA A 362 -23.22 9.51 2.34
N VAL A 363 -22.46 10.60 2.46
CA VAL A 363 -22.28 11.57 1.38
C VAL A 363 -21.60 10.93 0.17
N GLU A 364 -20.49 10.22 0.37
CA GLU A 364 -19.74 9.58 -0.71
C GLU A 364 -20.57 8.51 -1.44
N ARG A 365 -21.29 7.67 -0.69
CA ARG A 365 -22.13 6.60 -1.26
C ARG A 365 -23.31 7.14 -2.03
N ARG A 366 -23.95 8.22 -1.55
CA ARG A 366 -25.04 8.88 -2.26
C ARG A 366 -24.55 9.42 -3.61
N ALA A 367 -23.42 10.12 -3.62
CA ALA A 367 -22.81 10.62 -4.86
C ALA A 367 -22.45 9.48 -5.84
N GLY A 368 -21.96 8.35 -5.32
CA GLY A 368 -21.74 7.14 -6.12
C GLY A 368 -23.01 6.58 -6.75
N ALA A 369 -24.07 6.44 -5.97
CA ALA A 369 -25.34 5.87 -6.45
C ALA A 369 -25.93 6.66 -7.62
N GLU A 370 -25.82 7.99 -7.61
CA GLU A 370 -26.26 8.88 -8.71
C GLU A 370 -25.51 8.62 -10.03
N GLN A 371 -24.30 8.07 -9.95
CA GLN A 371 -23.43 7.77 -11.10
C GLN A 371 -23.30 6.27 -11.40
N GLY A 372 -24.01 5.39 -10.67
CA GLY A 372 -23.87 3.93 -10.80
C GLY A 372 -22.54 3.38 -10.28
N ARG A 373 -21.88 4.09 -9.35
CA ARG A 373 -20.60 3.73 -8.70
C ARG A 373 -20.84 3.35 -7.23
N PRO A 374 -19.94 2.58 -6.59
CA PRO A 374 -20.08 2.25 -5.18
C PRO A 374 -20.05 3.47 -4.25
N ARG A 375 -19.22 4.46 -4.60
CA ARG A 375 -19.08 5.77 -3.95
C ARG A 375 -18.29 6.73 -4.84
N VAL A 376 -18.39 8.03 -4.56
CA VAL A 376 -17.46 9.05 -5.05
C VAL A 376 -16.78 9.66 -3.84
N LYS A 377 -15.44 9.54 -3.77
CA LYS A 377 -14.68 9.90 -2.57
C LYS A 377 -14.46 11.41 -2.44
N LEU A 378 -14.52 11.92 -1.22
CA LEU A 378 -14.09 13.27 -0.89
C LEU A 378 -12.56 13.26 -0.72
N VAL A 379 -11.85 13.93 -1.63
CA VAL A 379 -10.37 13.80 -1.74
C VAL A 379 -9.60 14.91 -1.04
N ARG A 380 -10.30 15.86 -0.40
CA ARG A 380 -9.69 16.94 0.39
C ARG A 380 -10.11 16.82 1.84
N THR A 381 -9.17 17.06 2.75
CA THR A 381 -9.47 17.07 4.19
C THR A 381 -10.56 18.07 4.54
N ALA A 382 -10.56 19.26 3.93
CA ALA A 382 -11.61 20.26 4.16
C ALA A 382 -13.01 19.75 3.82
N ASP A 383 -13.16 19.02 2.71
CA ASP A 383 -14.44 18.45 2.28
C ASP A 383 -14.89 17.31 3.21
N LEU A 384 -13.95 16.45 3.62
CA LEU A 384 -14.20 15.40 4.61
C LEU A 384 -14.68 16.00 5.94
N LEU A 385 -14.01 17.03 6.44
CA LEU A 385 -14.40 17.72 7.68
C LEU A 385 -15.73 18.46 7.55
N ALA A 386 -16.02 19.05 6.39
CA ALA A 386 -17.31 19.65 6.13
C ALA A 386 -18.43 18.59 6.18
N ALA A 387 -18.24 17.45 5.50
CA ALA A 387 -19.21 16.35 5.50
C ALA A 387 -19.39 15.75 6.91
N ALA A 388 -18.31 15.58 7.68
CA ALA A 388 -18.36 15.06 9.04
C ALA A 388 -19.21 15.90 10.01
N ARG A 389 -19.33 17.21 9.76
CA ARG A 389 -20.17 18.11 10.57
C ARG A 389 -21.65 18.00 10.24
N HIS A 390 -22.02 17.46 9.09
CA HIS A 390 -23.41 17.29 8.65
C HIS A 390 -24.03 16.01 9.23
N ILE A 391 -23.92 15.83 10.56
CA ILE A 391 -24.61 14.75 11.26
C ILE A 391 -26.11 15.07 11.18
N PRO A 392 -26.93 14.26 10.47
CA PRO A 392 -28.37 14.47 10.46
C PRO A 392 -28.85 14.38 11.91
N THR A 393 -29.54 15.41 12.38
CA THR A 393 -30.21 15.34 13.69
C THR A 393 -31.27 14.23 13.61
N PRO A 394 -31.37 13.34 14.61
CA PRO A 394 -32.27 12.18 14.56
C PRO A 394 -33.75 12.54 14.34
#